data_AF-A0A5B0LP66-F1
#
_entry.id   AF-A0A5B0LP66-F1
#
_cell.length_a   1.000
_cell.length_b   1.000
_cell.length_c   1.000
_cell.angle_alpha   90.00
_cell.angle_beta   90.00
_cell.angle_gamma   90.00
#
_symmetry.space_group_name_H-M   'P 1'
#
loop_
_entity.id
_entity.type
_entity.pdbx_description
1 polymer ?
#
loop_
_entity_poly.entity_id
_entity_poly.type
_entity_poly.pdbx_seq_one_letter_code
_entity_poly.pdbx_strand_id
1 'polypeptide(L)'
;MESRLTDLKTLRDSLHTLKRNPDAFLEYQNPTDYSSLHRWNQRHPLFKLIQQLDNIHQSIEKTHPAIVDPRRALIVIADPNPGEIEALGIQYIEQLTKLLSSTQANYIPVFESHFLNLERLTCETIYYFYKHQLITRPKLGDLLTNQVASNSFVKHILQSFLYDQKNTGDHWAPLDAENILNHWLYFSCGNMFEGLPEIHKNIFKYDLNKAVFEAYQAYPADKKNASLERKMEEIKDLVFSKIPTRPENIQIDPSGDSRTTVVSVETASLIELANAFGPPRQEPRRPSELSHLYQAMEYFSNTQPNSFATAHQTSPTLKTKLYLMSESTQVLRDIQNLQLYLSKKFRPARWLDSIFEQPASTLDFNSFGRLGELDLLANYVRLIDQNYSRQLGVMWTLVEFHQYCQFQPFVKSLKAAKAMLTRIAESS
;
A
#
# COMPACT_ATOMS: atom_id res chain seq x y z
N MET A 1 17.66 -21.49 -4.73
CA MET A 1 16.59 -21.54 -5.74
C MET A 1 15.48 -22.38 -5.12
N GLU A 2 14.50 -21.74 -4.48
CA GLU A 2 13.37 -22.44 -3.86
C GLU A 2 12.50 -23.09 -4.94
N SER A 3 11.98 -24.28 -4.65
CA SER A 3 11.19 -25.05 -5.61
C SER A 3 9.80 -24.43 -5.77
N ARG A 4 9.33 -24.29 -7.03
CA ARG A 4 7.93 -23.99 -7.40
C ARG A 4 6.92 -24.79 -6.57
N LEU A 5 7.22 -26.07 -6.33
CA LEU A 5 6.35 -26.95 -5.54
C LEU A 5 6.27 -26.52 -4.08
N THR A 6 7.40 -26.11 -3.50
CA THR A 6 7.45 -25.69 -2.10
C THR A 6 6.62 -24.44 -1.92
N ASP A 7 6.82 -23.42 -2.75
CA ASP A 7 6.05 -22.18 -2.67
C ASP A 7 4.54 -22.42 -2.85
N LEU A 8 4.14 -23.27 -3.80
CA LEU A 8 2.73 -23.61 -4.01
C LEU A 8 2.13 -24.38 -2.84
N LYS A 9 2.90 -25.31 -2.22
CA LYS A 9 2.47 -26.00 -1.00
C LYS A 9 2.27 -25.03 0.14
N THR A 10 3.20 -24.08 0.33
CA THR A 10 3.07 -23.05 1.37
C THR A 10 1.85 -22.16 1.13
N LEU A 11 1.57 -21.73 -0.12
CA LEU A 11 0.33 -21.00 -0.45
C LEU A 11 -0.92 -21.78 -0.01
N ARG A 12 -0.94 -23.08 -0.27
CA ARG A 12 -2.06 -23.95 0.08
C ARG A 12 -2.16 -24.18 1.58
N ASP A 13 -1.05 -24.33 2.29
CA ASP A 13 -1.02 -24.46 3.75
C ASP A 13 -1.52 -23.19 4.43
N SER A 14 -1.13 -22.01 3.93
CA SER A 14 -1.69 -20.73 4.39
C SER A 14 -3.19 -20.62 4.11
N LEU A 15 -3.65 -21.10 2.94
CA LEU A 15 -5.08 -21.16 2.64
C LEU A 15 -5.81 -22.11 3.60
N HIS A 16 -5.24 -23.27 3.89
CA HIS A 16 -5.78 -24.21 4.88
C HIS A 16 -5.79 -23.63 6.30
N THR A 17 -4.86 -22.74 6.64
CA THR A 17 -4.85 -22.04 7.91
C THR A 17 -6.02 -21.06 8.01
N LEU A 18 -6.35 -20.33 6.93
CA LEU A 18 -7.61 -19.57 6.85
C LEU A 18 -8.85 -20.47 6.99
N LYS A 19 -8.72 -21.76 6.65
CA LYS A 19 -9.77 -22.78 6.82
C LYS A 19 -10.04 -23.26 8.22
N ARG A 20 -9.15 -22.97 9.16
CA ARG A 20 -9.32 -23.34 10.57
C ARG A 20 -10.05 -22.22 11.30
N ASN A 21 -10.78 -22.60 12.36
CA ASN A 21 -11.76 -21.77 13.04
C ASN A 21 -11.22 -20.34 13.35
N PRO A 22 -11.89 -19.27 12.88
CA PRO A 22 -11.42 -17.88 12.97
C PRO A 22 -11.13 -17.38 14.40
N ASP A 23 -11.82 -17.92 15.42
CA ASP A 23 -11.61 -17.55 16.83
C ASP A 23 -10.36 -18.20 17.45
N ALA A 24 -9.82 -19.26 16.83
CA ALA A 24 -8.70 -20.04 17.35
C ALA A 24 -7.31 -19.51 16.89
N PHE A 25 -7.24 -18.38 16.19
CA PHE A 25 -5.97 -17.75 15.81
C PHE A 25 -5.17 -17.20 17.00
N LEU A 26 -5.75 -17.18 18.22
CA LEU A 26 -5.22 -16.43 19.36
C LEU A 26 -5.11 -17.20 20.69
N GLU A 27 -5.51 -18.46 20.74
CA GLU A 27 -5.26 -19.31 21.90
C GLU A 27 -4.38 -20.49 21.51
N TYR A 28 -3.60 -21.00 22.47
CA TYR A 28 -2.78 -22.20 22.30
C TYR A 28 -3.67 -23.31 21.71
N GLN A 29 -3.49 -23.60 20.42
CA GLN A 29 -4.21 -24.68 19.77
C GLN A 29 -3.66 -25.99 20.32
N ASN A 30 -4.54 -26.81 20.87
CA ASN A 30 -4.15 -28.12 21.34
C ASN A 30 -3.59 -28.91 20.13
N PRO A 31 -2.44 -29.59 20.22
CA PRO A 31 -1.89 -30.37 19.11
C PRO A 31 -2.88 -31.37 18.49
N THR A 32 -3.89 -31.79 19.25
CA THR A 32 -5.00 -32.62 18.79
C THR A 32 -5.95 -31.89 17.83
N ASP A 33 -6.11 -30.56 17.95
CA ASP A 33 -6.93 -29.76 17.04
C ASP A 33 -6.34 -29.67 15.63
N TYR A 34 -5.00 -29.76 15.50
CA TYR A 34 -4.31 -29.87 14.20
C TYR A 34 -4.73 -31.12 13.42
N SER A 35 -5.09 -32.19 14.13
CA SER A 35 -5.54 -33.47 13.55
C SER A 35 -7.06 -33.53 13.33
N SER A 36 -7.82 -32.59 13.92
CA SER A 36 -9.27 -32.55 13.78
C SER A 36 -9.67 -31.76 12.53
N LEU A 37 -10.19 -32.46 11.51
CA LEU A 37 -10.85 -31.86 10.36
C LEU A 37 -12.16 -31.18 10.81
N HIS A 38 -12.05 -30.01 11.44
CA HIS A 38 -13.21 -29.15 11.65
C HIS A 38 -13.80 -28.83 10.27
N ARG A 39 -15.03 -29.28 10.02
CA ARG A 39 -15.74 -28.95 8.79
C ARG A 39 -15.92 -27.44 8.75
N TRP A 40 -15.29 -26.78 7.78
CA TRP A 40 -15.44 -25.33 7.59
C TRP A 40 -16.94 -24.97 7.63
N ASN A 41 -17.30 -23.93 8.39
CA ASN A 41 -18.66 -23.42 8.43
C ASN A 41 -19.08 -22.87 7.06
N GLN A 42 -19.82 -23.66 6.27
CA GLN A 42 -20.24 -23.29 4.91
C GLN A 42 -21.10 -22.02 4.86
N ARG A 43 -21.62 -21.58 6.01
CA ARG A 43 -22.37 -20.32 6.17
C ARG A 43 -21.46 -19.10 6.35
N HIS A 44 -20.14 -19.30 6.51
CA HIS A 44 -19.19 -18.20 6.62
C HIS A 44 -19.15 -17.41 5.30
N PRO A 45 -19.16 -16.07 5.32
CA PRO A 45 -19.20 -15.25 4.11
C PRO A 45 -18.07 -15.53 3.11
N LEU A 46 -16.88 -15.87 3.61
CA LEU A 46 -15.71 -16.21 2.79
C LEU A 46 -15.71 -17.62 2.20
N PHE A 47 -16.63 -18.51 2.59
CA PHE A 47 -16.57 -19.93 2.23
C PHE A 47 -16.44 -20.13 0.72
N LYS A 48 -17.30 -19.45 -0.07
CA LYS A 48 -17.28 -19.56 -1.54
C LYS A 48 -16.00 -19.00 -2.15
N LEU A 49 -15.50 -17.88 -1.63
CA LEU A 49 -14.30 -17.21 -2.15
C LEU A 49 -13.04 -18.04 -1.87
N ILE A 50 -12.95 -18.66 -0.69
CA ILE A 50 -11.85 -19.55 -0.33
C ILE A 50 -11.88 -20.84 -1.15
N GLN A 51 -13.07 -21.38 -1.42
CA GLN A 51 -13.20 -22.53 -2.31
C GLN A 51 -12.76 -22.19 -3.74
N GLN A 52 -13.05 -20.98 -4.22
CA GLN A 52 -12.55 -20.53 -5.52
C GLN A 52 -11.01 -20.47 -5.55
N LEU A 53 -10.37 -19.89 -4.53
CA LEU A 53 -8.91 -19.85 -4.45
C LEU A 53 -8.28 -21.25 -4.38
N ASP A 54 -8.88 -22.15 -3.61
CA ASP A 54 -8.43 -23.55 -3.50
C ASP A 54 -8.53 -24.28 -4.85
N ASN A 55 -9.62 -24.09 -5.58
CA ASN A 55 -9.79 -24.65 -6.92
C ASN A 55 -8.73 -24.10 -7.90
N ILE A 56 -8.38 -22.82 -7.80
CA ILE A 56 -7.29 -22.21 -8.58
C ILE A 56 -5.96 -22.88 -8.21
N HIS A 57 -5.61 -22.97 -6.92
CA HIS A 57 -4.37 -23.61 -6.46
C HIS A 57 -4.26 -25.07 -6.90
N GLN A 58 -5.35 -25.85 -6.82
CA GLN A 58 -5.40 -27.22 -7.33
C GLN A 58 -5.22 -27.31 -8.84
N SER A 59 -5.73 -26.32 -9.57
CA SER A 59 -5.56 -26.26 -11.02
C SER A 59 -4.12 -25.92 -11.39
N ILE A 60 -3.49 -24.97 -10.69
CA ILE A 60 -2.06 -24.63 -10.85
C ILE A 60 -1.19 -25.86 -10.60
N GLU A 61 -1.43 -26.61 -9.52
CA GLU A 61 -0.67 -27.82 -9.20
C GLU A 61 -0.71 -28.88 -10.32
N LYS A 62 -1.87 -29.00 -10.99
CA LYS A 62 -2.05 -29.95 -12.10
C LYS A 62 -1.44 -29.48 -13.40
N THR A 63 -1.45 -28.18 -13.69
CA THR A 63 -1.10 -27.63 -15.01
C THR A 63 0.31 -27.05 -15.07
N HIS A 64 0.88 -26.66 -13.94
CA HIS A 64 2.25 -26.14 -13.82
C HIS A 64 3.08 -27.13 -12.99
N PRO A 65 3.37 -28.34 -13.52
CA PRO A 65 4.11 -29.34 -12.77
C PRO A 65 5.46 -28.76 -12.32
N ALA A 66 5.82 -29.08 -11.08
CA ALA A 66 7.08 -28.65 -10.51
C ALA A 66 8.25 -29.18 -11.35
N ILE A 67 9.25 -28.33 -11.60
CA ILE A 67 10.55 -28.79 -12.08
C ILE A 67 11.19 -29.53 -10.90
N VAL A 68 10.95 -30.84 -10.82
CA VAL A 68 11.54 -31.71 -9.82
C VAL A 68 12.91 -32.14 -10.34
N ASP A 69 13.95 -31.45 -9.91
CA ASP A 69 15.37 -31.83 -10.01
C ASP A 69 15.86 -32.14 -11.46
N PRO A 70 16.79 -31.36 -12.03
CA PRO A 70 17.31 -31.62 -13.38
C PRO A 70 17.93 -33.02 -13.55
N ARG A 71 18.22 -33.76 -12.47
CA ARG A 71 18.70 -35.16 -12.52
C ARG A 71 17.59 -36.22 -12.61
N ARG A 72 16.32 -35.87 -12.39
CA ARG A 72 15.16 -36.78 -12.48
C ARG A 72 14.24 -36.52 -13.67
N ALA A 73 14.53 -35.51 -14.49
CA ALA A 73 13.78 -35.13 -15.69
C ALA A 73 13.89 -36.11 -16.88
N LEU A 74 14.11 -37.41 -16.63
CA LEU A 74 14.18 -38.47 -17.65
C LEU A 74 12.88 -39.27 -17.79
N ILE A 75 11.80 -38.89 -17.10
CA ILE A 75 10.47 -39.47 -17.32
C ILE A 75 9.58 -38.41 -17.97
N VAL A 76 9.46 -38.57 -19.28
CA VAL A 76 8.67 -37.82 -20.25
C VAL A 76 7.27 -37.45 -19.71
N ILE A 77 7.10 -36.18 -19.36
CA ILE A 77 5.91 -35.41 -19.74
C ILE A 77 6.48 -34.38 -20.70
N ALA A 78 5.95 -34.28 -21.93
CA ALA A 78 6.38 -33.25 -22.86
C ALA A 78 6.35 -31.90 -22.10
N ASP A 79 7.50 -31.25 -21.94
CA ASP A 79 7.56 -29.96 -21.27
C ASP A 79 6.53 -29.05 -21.97
N PRO A 80 5.51 -28.54 -21.24
CA PRO A 80 4.50 -27.71 -21.86
C PRO A 80 5.18 -26.54 -22.54
N ASN A 81 4.75 -26.23 -23.78
CA ASN A 81 5.34 -25.15 -24.55
C ASN A 81 5.29 -23.86 -23.70
N PRO A 82 6.38 -23.08 -23.59
CA PRO A 82 6.39 -21.83 -22.83
C PRO A 82 5.18 -20.91 -23.13
N GLY A 83 4.68 -20.90 -24.37
CA GLY A 83 3.48 -20.16 -24.74
C GLY A 83 2.18 -20.69 -24.13
N GLU A 84 2.05 -22.00 -23.92
CA GLU A 84 0.91 -22.64 -23.25
C GLU A 84 0.93 -22.40 -21.74
N ILE A 85 2.11 -22.48 -21.12
CA ILE A 85 2.31 -22.14 -19.70
C ILE A 85 1.89 -20.68 -19.46
N GLU A 86 2.35 -19.76 -20.30
CA GLU A 86 2.00 -18.35 -20.18
C GLU A 86 0.50 -18.10 -20.42
N ALA A 87 -0.12 -18.78 -21.40
CA ALA A 87 -1.55 -18.68 -21.65
C ALA A 87 -2.39 -19.14 -20.46
N LEU A 88 -1.99 -20.23 -19.80
CA LEU A 88 -2.62 -20.70 -18.56
C LEU A 88 -2.37 -19.72 -17.40
N GLY A 89 -1.16 -19.18 -17.30
CA GLY A 89 -0.82 -18.13 -16.33
C GLY A 89 -1.72 -16.90 -16.45
N ILE A 90 -1.96 -16.43 -17.68
CA ILE A 90 -2.91 -15.33 -17.96
C ILE A 90 -4.30 -15.68 -17.43
N GLN A 91 -4.83 -16.87 -17.77
CA GLN A 91 -6.15 -17.30 -17.31
C GLN A 91 -6.27 -17.38 -15.78
N TYR A 92 -5.23 -17.84 -15.09
CA TYR A 92 -5.22 -17.89 -13.63
C TYR A 92 -5.15 -16.49 -13.02
N ILE A 93 -4.31 -15.60 -13.54
CA ILE A 93 -4.21 -14.22 -13.06
C ILE A 93 -5.53 -13.49 -13.27
N GLU A 94 -6.21 -13.66 -14.40
CA GLU A 94 -7.54 -13.09 -14.62
C GLU A 94 -8.57 -13.60 -13.60
N GLN A 95 -8.54 -14.89 -13.26
CA GLN A 95 -9.40 -15.48 -12.23
C GLN A 95 -9.08 -14.92 -10.84
N LEU A 96 -7.80 -14.78 -10.51
CA LEU A 96 -7.33 -14.22 -9.23
C LEU A 96 -7.71 -12.74 -9.10
N THR A 97 -7.58 -11.95 -10.17
CA THR A 97 -8.05 -10.56 -10.21
C THR A 97 -9.56 -10.47 -9.99
N LYS A 98 -10.35 -11.32 -10.65
CA LYS A 98 -11.81 -11.39 -10.42
C LYS A 98 -12.16 -11.81 -9.00
N LEU A 99 -11.38 -12.73 -8.41
CA LEU A 99 -11.54 -13.15 -7.01
C LEU A 99 -11.24 -11.99 -6.06
N LEU A 100 -10.19 -11.20 -6.32
CA LEU A 100 -9.84 -10.02 -5.53
C LEU A 100 -11.00 -9.00 -5.54
N SER A 101 -11.51 -8.65 -6.72
CA SER A 101 -12.68 -7.77 -6.85
C SER A 101 -13.94 -8.34 -6.17
N SER A 102 -14.16 -9.65 -6.27
CA SER A 102 -15.30 -10.32 -5.62
C SER A 102 -15.17 -10.32 -4.10
N THR A 103 -13.96 -10.48 -3.58
CA THR A 103 -13.68 -10.42 -2.14
C THR A 103 -14.04 -9.04 -1.59
N GLN A 104 -13.67 -7.99 -2.30
CA GLN A 104 -14.00 -6.61 -1.95
C GLN A 104 -15.49 -6.29 -2.02
N ALA A 105 -16.22 -6.87 -2.98
CA ALA A 105 -17.65 -6.68 -3.13
C ALA A 105 -18.45 -7.36 -2.02
N ASN A 106 -17.93 -8.46 -1.47
CA ASN A 106 -18.56 -9.23 -0.39
C ASN A 106 -18.03 -8.86 1.01
N TYR A 107 -17.26 -7.77 1.11
CA TYR A 107 -16.60 -7.37 2.35
C TYR A 107 -17.59 -7.15 3.50
N ILE A 108 -17.29 -7.76 4.66
CA ILE A 108 -18.06 -7.60 5.89
C ILE A 108 -17.12 -7.12 7.00
N PRO A 109 -17.36 -5.94 7.61
CA PRO A 109 -16.44 -5.34 8.59
C PRO A 109 -16.10 -6.23 9.79
N VAL A 110 -17.05 -7.04 10.26
CA VAL A 110 -16.83 -7.96 11.40
C VAL A 110 -15.75 -9.02 11.09
N PHE A 111 -15.53 -9.33 9.82
CA PHE A 111 -14.54 -10.32 9.36
C PHE A 111 -13.35 -9.67 8.64
N GLU A 112 -13.11 -8.36 8.84
CA GLU A 112 -12.08 -7.56 8.13
C GLU A 112 -10.74 -8.29 7.97
N SER A 113 -10.17 -8.83 9.05
CA SER A 113 -8.88 -9.54 9.01
C SER A 113 -8.87 -10.75 8.08
N HIS A 114 -10.00 -11.47 7.97
CA HIS A 114 -10.10 -12.65 7.12
C HIS A 114 -10.20 -12.27 5.64
N PHE A 115 -10.94 -11.20 5.33
CA PHE A 115 -11.00 -10.65 3.97
C PHE A 115 -9.61 -10.19 3.55
N LEU A 116 -8.92 -9.40 4.38
CA LEU A 116 -7.57 -8.91 4.07
C LEU A 116 -6.55 -10.03 3.88
N ASN A 117 -6.60 -11.08 4.69
CA ASN A 117 -5.71 -12.24 4.52
C ASN A 117 -6.01 -13.04 3.24
N LEU A 118 -7.29 -13.17 2.84
CA LEU A 118 -7.64 -13.82 1.58
C LEU A 118 -7.16 -13.01 0.38
N GLU A 119 -7.34 -11.68 0.42
CA GLU A 119 -6.83 -10.78 -0.61
C GLU A 119 -5.30 -10.87 -0.70
N ARG A 120 -4.61 -10.85 0.44
CA ARG A 120 -3.15 -11.04 0.52
C ARG A 120 -2.72 -12.35 -0.14
N LEU A 121 -3.37 -13.47 0.19
CA LEU A 121 -3.06 -14.77 -0.40
C LEU A 121 -3.32 -14.82 -1.91
N THR A 122 -4.37 -14.13 -2.37
CA THR A 122 -4.67 -13.96 -3.78
C THR A 122 -3.54 -13.21 -4.48
N CYS A 123 -3.06 -12.13 -3.89
CA CYS A 123 -1.93 -11.34 -4.39
C CYS A 123 -0.60 -12.12 -4.36
N GLU A 124 -0.33 -12.90 -3.30
CA GLU A 124 0.82 -13.82 -3.24
C GLU A 124 0.76 -14.89 -4.31
N THR A 125 -0.43 -15.40 -4.61
CA THR A 125 -0.63 -16.36 -5.70
C THR A 125 -0.31 -15.72 -7.06
N ILE A 126 -0.61 -14.44 -7.26
CA ILE A 126 -0.19 -13.71 -8.47
C ILE A 126 1.33 -13.51 -8.47
N TYR A 127 1.92 -13.14 -7.33
CA TYR A 127 3.37 -12.99 -7.18
C TYR A 127 4.13 -14.29 -7.49
N TYR A 128 3.56 -15.46 -7.17
CA TYR A 128 4.12 -16.76 -7.55
C TYR A 128 4.39 -16.86 -9.06
N PHE A 129 3.47 -16.38 -9.91
CA PHE A 129 3.69 -16.35 -11.37
C PHE A 129 4.83 -15.41 -11.77
N TYR A 130 4.95 -14.27 -11.09
CA TYR A 130 6.05 -13.31 -11.29
C TYR A 130 7.40 -13.90 -10.86
N LYS A 131 7.52 -14.41 -9.61
CA LYS A 131 8.75 -14.99 -9.03
C LYS A 131 9.31 -16.10 -9.91
N HIS A 132 8.43 -16.98 -10.38
CA HIS A 132 8.81 -18.17 -11.14
C HIS A 132 8.85 -17.97 -12.66
N GLN A 133 8.68 -16.73 -13.13
CA GLN A 133 8.70 -16.35 -14.54
C GLN A 133 7.70 -17.16 -15.39
N LEU A 134 6.52 -17.43 -14.83
CA LEU A 134 5.43 -18.14 -15.50
C LEU A 134 4.59 -17.21 -16.38
N ILE A 135 4.86 -15.91 -16.31
CA ILE A 135 4.29 -14.86 -17.16
C ILE A 135 5.36 -13.80 -17.42
N THR A 136 5.39 -13.25 -18.63
CA THR A 136 6.26 -12.12 -18.95
C THR A 136 5.81 -10.83 -18.25
N ARG A 137 6.78 -9.98 -17.90
CA ARG A 137 6.53 -8.72 -17.19
C ARG A 137 5.55 -7.78 -17.91
N PRO A 138 5.60 -7.59 -19.25
CA PRO A 138 4.63 -6.76 -19.94
C PRO A 138 3.20 -7.30 -19.82
N LYS A 139 2.99 -8.60 -20.08
CA LYS A 139 1.66 -9.22 -19.97
C LYS A 139 1.12 -9.20 -18.55
N LEU A 140 1.98 -9.41 -17.55
CA LEU A 140 1.59 -9.23 -16.16
C LEU A 140 1.17 -7.77 -15.91
N GLY A 141 1.93 -6.80 -16.42
CA GLY A 141 1.59 -5.38 -16.37
C GLY A 141 0.17 -5.10 -16.88
N ASP A 142 -0.17 -5.57 -18.08
CA ASP A 142 -1.50 -5.42 -18.67
C ASP A 142 -2.62 -5.99 -17.77
N LEU A 143 -2.37 -7.15 -17.14
CA LEU A 143 -3.32 -7.82 -16.25
C LEU A 143 -3.48 -7.14 -14.89
N LEU A 144 -2.45 -6.44 -14.40
CA LEU A 144 -2.48 -5.76 -13.09
C LEU A 144 -2.96 -4.31 -13.19
N THR A 145 -2.79 -3.66 -14.34
CA THR A 145 -3.12 -2.23 -14.51
C THR A 145 -4.36 -1.96 -15.34
N ASN A 146 -5.13 -2.99 -15.73
CA ASN A 146 -6.50 -2.73 -16.18
C ASN A 146 -7.33 -2.15 -15.04
N GLN A 147 -8.42 -1.45 -15.39
CA GLN A 147 -9.22 -0.69 -14.44
C GLN A 147 -9.72 -1.51 -13.24
N VAL A 148 -10.16 -2.75 -13.47
CA VAL A 148 -10.70 -3.62 -12.41
C VAL A 148 -9.58 -4.09 -11.49
N ALA A 149 -8.47 -4.56 -12.07
CA ALA A 149 -7.31 -5.04 -11.33
C ALA A 149 -6.69 -3.93 -10.49
N SER A 150 -6.36 -2.80 -11.11
CA SER A 150 -5.69 -1.67 -10.47
C SER A 150 -6.49 -1.18 -9.26
N ASN A 151 -7.80 -0.96 -9.44
CA ASN A 151 -8.69 -0.57 -8.34
C ASN A 151 -8.70 -1.61 -7.21
N SER A 152 -8.70 -2.90 -7.55
CA SER A 152 -8.73 -3.97 -6.55
C SER A 152 -7.42 -4.02 -5.75
N PHE A 153 -6.26 -3.92 -6.40
CA PHE A 153 -4.98 -3.86 -5.71
C PHE A 153 -4.86 -2.61 -4.84
N VAL A 154 -5.17 -1.44 -5.39
CA VAL A 154 -5.13 -0.16 -4.66
C VAL A 154 -6.01 -0.21 -3.42
N LYS A 155 -7.24 -0.71 -3.54
CA LYS A 155 -8.15 -0.83 -2.40
C LYS A 155 -7.61 -1.80 -1.34
N HIS A 156 -7.07 -2.95 -1.74
CA HIS A 156 -6.45 -3.90 -0.81
C HIS A 156 -5.26 -3.27 -0.06
N ILE A 157 -4.39 -2.54 -0.77
CA ILE A 157 -3.27 -1.79 -0.19
C ILE A 157 -3.75 -0.84 0.90
N LEU A 158 -4.71 0.03 0.55
CA LEU A 158 -5.21 1.04 1.45
C LEU A 158 -5.89 0.44 2.68
N GLN A 159 -6.73 -0.57 2.48
CA GLN A 159 -7.43 -1.23 3.58
C GLN A 159 -6.46 -1.95 4.52
N SER A 160 -5.42 -2.59 3.97
CA SER A 160 -4.43 -3.27 4.79
C SER A 160 -3.58 -2.31 5.60
N PHE A 161 -3.15 -1.20 4.99
CA PHE A 161 -2.43 -0.14 5.69
C PHE A 161 -3.29 0.49 6.81
N LEU A 162 -4.56 0.78 6.52
CA LEU A 162 -5.52 1.29 7.51
C LEU A 162 -5.75 0.29 8.66
N TYR A 163 -5.81 -1.01 8.36
CA TYR A 163 -5.93 -2.05 9.38
C TYR A 163 -4.72 -2.05 10.32
N ASP A 164 -3.51 -1.92 9.80
CA ASP A 164 -2.30 -1.82 10.62
C ASP A 164 -2.25 -0.54 11.47
N GLN A 165 -2.73 0.58 10.93
CA GLN A 165 -2.87 1.82 11.68
C GLN A 165 -3.83 1.73 12.86
N LYS A 166 -4.91 0.93 12.80
CA LYS A 166 -5.82 0.76 13.96
C LYS A 166 -5.08 0.28 15.21
N ASN A 167 -3.97 -0.44 15.03
CA ASN A 167 -3.17 -1.01 16.11
C ASN A 167 -2.15 -0.02 16.70
N THR A 168 -1.91 1.15 16.09
CA THR A 168 -0.99 2.18 16.58
C THR A 168 -1.63 3.19 17.54
N GLY A 169 -2.95 3.07 17.78
CA GLY A 169 -3.75 3.90 18.70
C GLY A 169 -4.45 5.10 18.01
N ASP A 170 -5.29 5.83 18.75
CA ASP A 170 -6.13 6.96 18.25
C ASP A 170 -5.31 8.22 17.85
N HIS A 171 -4.44 8.09 16.85
CA HIS A 171 -3.66 9.20 16.31
C HIS A 171 -3.91 9.28 14.81
N TRP A 172 -4.92 10.07 14.50
CA TRP A 172 -5.35 10.31 13.14
C TRP A 172 -4.32 11.18 12.41
N ALA A 173 -3.70 10.63 11.35
CA ALA A 173 -2.84 11.34 10.42
C ALA A 173 -3.40 11.17 8.99
N PRO A 174 -3.28 12.19 8.11
CA PRO A 174 -3.67 12.04 6.72
C PRO A 174 -2.92 10.89 6.06
N LEU A 175 -3.59 10.16 5.18
CA LEU A 175 -2.96 9.08 4.42
C LEU A 175 -1.89 9.66 3.50
N ASP A 176 -0.78 8.94 3.38
CA ASP A 176 0.37 9.34 2.56
C ASP A 176 0.64 8.26 1.51
N ALA A 177 0.35 8.56 0.25
CA ALA A 177 0.46 7.60 -0.85
C ALA A 177 1.88 7.04 -1.00
N GLU A 178 2.89 7.88 -0.86
CA GLU A 178 4.29 7.46 -0.98
C GLU A 178 4.69 6.59 0.21
N ASN A 179 4.30 6.97 1.42
CA ASN A 179 4.60 6.14 2.59
C ASN A 179 3.88 4.80 2.54
N ILE A 180 2.63 4.78 2.06
CA ILE A 180 1.85 3.56 1.84
C ILE A 180 2.58 2.64 0.85
N LEU A 181 3.09 3.19 -0.27
CA LEU A 181 3.90 2.44 -1.23
C LEU A 181 5.23 1.95 -0.63
N ASN A 182 5.88 2.74 0.20
CA ASN A 182 7.13 2.33 0.82
C ASN A 182 6.91 1.27 1.91
N HIS A 183 5.77 1.31 2.61
CA HIS A 183 5.33 0.26 3.54
C HIS A 183 4.83 -0.98 2.83
N TRP A 184 4.48 -0.85 1.55
CA TRP A 184 4.08 -1.95 0.68
C TRP A 184 5.19 -3.00 0.50
N LEU A 185 6.46 -2.67 0.78
CA LEU A 185 7.57 -3.63 0.86
C LEU A 185 7.44 -4.64 2.01
N TYR A 186 6.47 -4.45 2.92
CA TYR A 186 6.08 -5.42 3.94
C TYR A 186 4.82 -6.22 3.57
N PHE A 187 4.19 -5.89 2.44
CA PHE A 187 3.11 -6.65 1.84
C PHE A 187 3.67 -7.55 0.75
N SER A 188 3.28 -8.81 0.84
CA SER A 188 3.96 -9.96 0.28
C SER A 188 4.11 -10.02 -1.24
N CYS A 189 3.37 -9.18 -1.98
CA CYS A 189 3.42 -9.10 -3.43
C CYS A 189 3.97 -7.78 -3.98
N GLY A 190 4.34 -6.79 -3.15
CA GLY A 190 4.66 -5.44 -3.62
C GLY A 190 5.80 -5.38 -4.63
N ASN A 191 6.77 -6.28 -4.47
CA ASN A 191 7.91 -6.44 -5.38
C ASN A 191 7.54 -6.74 -6.84
N MET A 192 6.32 -7.26 -7.12
CA MET A 192 5.94 -7.49 -8.53
C MET A 192 5.79 -6.19 -9.29
N PHE A 193 5.34 -5.10 -8.65
CA PHE A 193 5.12 -3.81 -9.30
C PHE A 193 6.44 -3.09 -9.64
N GLU A 194 7.49 -3.27 -8.83
CA GLU A 194 8.82 -2.70 -9.11
C GLU A 194 9.42 -3.26 -10.41
N GLY A 195 9.14 -4.53 -10.71
CA GLY A 195 9.66 -5.22 -11.89
C GLY A 195 8.92 -4.94 -13.20
N LEU A 196 7.77 -4.26 -13.16
CA LEU A 196 6.94 -3.99 -14.34
C LEU A 196 7.55 -2.90 -15.25
N PRO A 197 7.13 -2.83 -16.52
CA PRO A 197 7.40 -1.67 -17.37
C PRO A 197 6.85 -0.37 -16.77
N GLU A 198 7.52 0.76 -17.04
CA GLU A 198 7.26 2.03 -16.34
C GLU A 198 5.85 2.58 -16.57
N ILE A 199 5.28 2.37 -17.77
CA ILE A 199 3.89 2.74 -18.08
C ILE A 199 2.89 2.14 -17.08
N HIS A 200 3.07 0.87 -16.71
CA HIS A 200 2.19 0.18 -15.76
C HIS A 200 2.37 0.74 -14.34
N LYS A 201 3.62 1.03 -13.94
CA LYS A 201 3.89 1.69 -12.66
C LYS A 201 3.22 3.06 -12.57
N ASN A 202 3.26 3.84 -13.64
CA ASN A 202 2.66 5.17 -13.68
C ASN A 202 1.13 5.11 -13.64
N ILE A 203 0.51 4.17 -14.35
CA ILE A 203 -0.94 3.90 -14.24
C ILE A 203 -1.31 3.57 -12.80
N PHE A 204 -0.57 2.64 -12.19
CA PHE A 204 -0.84 2.21 -10.82
C PHE A 204 -0.65 3.34 -9.80
N LYS A 205 0.43 4.13 -9.93
CA LYS A 205 0.68 5.30 -9.08
C LYS A 205 -0.43 6.35 -9.23
N TYR A 206 -0.96 6.55 -10.43
CA TYR A 206 -2.10 7.44 -10.67
C TYR A 206 -3.33 6.97 -9.89
N ASP A 207 -3.70 5.70 -10.03
CA ASP A 207 -4.87 5.12 -9.37
C ASP A 207 -4.72 5.12 -7.83
N LEU A 208 -3.50 4.88 -7.32
CA LEU A 208 -3.24 4.97 -5.89
C LEU A 208 -3.37 6.41 -5.37
N ASN A 209 -2.76 7.39 -6.05
CA ASN A 209 -2.86 8.79 -5.64
C ASN A 209 -4.32 9.27 -5.67
N LYS A 210 -5.08 8.86 -6.69
CA LYS A 210 -6.52 9.07 -6.77
C LYS A 210 -7.24 8.48 -5.56
N ALA A 211 -7.00 7.21 -5.23
CA ALA A 211 -7.69 6.53 -4.14
C ALA A 211 -7.32 7.10 -2.76
N VAL A 212 -6.07 7.50 -2.55
CA VAL A 212 -5.64 8.21 -1.32
C VAL A 212 -6.35 9.57 -1.20
N PHE A 213 -6.49 10.29 -2.31
CA PHE A 213 -7.26 11.53 -2.36
C PHE A 213 -8.75 11.29 -2.08
N GLU A 214 -9.34 10.22 -2.63
CA GLU A 214 -10.74 9.83 -2.40
C GLU A 214 -11.00 9.40 -0.95
N ALA A 215 -10.02 8.75 -0.31
CA ALA A 215 -10.12 8.30 1.08
C ALA A 215 -10.39 9.46 2.06
N TYR A 216 -10.00 10.69 1.71
CA TYR A 216 -10.36 11.91 2.44
C TYR A 216 -11.87 12.02 2.72
N GLN A 217 -12.72 11.64 1.75
CA GLN A 217 -14.17 11.77 1.88
C GLN A 217 -14.72 10.96 3.07
N ALA A 218 -14.09 9.81 3.34
CA ALA A 218 -14.48 8.90 4.42
C ALA A 218 -13.92 9.29 5.79
N TYR A 219 -13.17 10.39 5.91
CA TYR A 219 -12.61 10.83 7.18
C TYR A 219 -13.70 11.30 8.16
N PRO A 220 -13.47 11.15 9.49
CA PRO A 220 -14.38 11.67 10.50
C PRO A 220 -14.61 13.18 10.36
N ALA A 221 -15.82 13.65 10.66
CA ALA A 221 -16.21 15.05 10.46
C ALA A 221 -15.33 16.05 11.25
N ASP A 222 -14.81 15.67 12.42
CA ASP A 222 -13.90 16.49 13.23
C ASP A 222 -12.47 16.59 12.64
N LYS A 223 -12.18 15.82 11.59
CA LYS A 223 -10.92 15.83 10.83
C LYS A 223 -11.05 16.52 9.47
N LYS A 224 -12.26 16.91 9.08
CA LYS A 224 -12.56 17.58 7.81
C LYS A 224 -12.96 19.02 8.05
N ASN A 225 -12.70 19.87 7.07
CA ASN A 225 -13.24 21.19 6.98
C ASN A 225 -14.45 21.18 6.03
N ALA A 226 -15.65 21.27 6.60
CA ALA A 226 -16.90 21.25 5.84
C ALA A 226 -16.96 22.35 4.76
N SER A 227 -16.31 23.50 4.95
CA SER A 227 -16.28 24.58 3.95
C SER A 227 -15.49 24.22 2.68
N LEU A 228 -14.63 23.19 2.76
CA LEU A 228 -13.76 22.76 1.68
C LEU A 228 -14.21 21.49 0.98
N GLU A 229 -15.22 20.80 1.49
CA GLU A 229 -15.68 19.51 0.94
C GLU A 229 -15.97 19.60 -0.57
N ARG A 230 -16.74 20.62 -0.99
CA ARG A 230 -17.02 20.86 -2.41
C ARG A 230 -15.75 21.16 -3.22
N LYS A 231 -14.82 21.97 -2.69
CA LYS A 231 -13.58 22.32 -3.41
C LYS A 231 -12.67 21.09 -3.54
N MET A 232 -12.59 20.24 -2.53
CA MET A 232 -11.83 18.99 -2.60
C MET A 232 -12.41 18.06 -3.66
N GLU A 233 -13.74 17.94 -3.76
CA GLU A 233 -14.40 17.16 -4.79
C GLU A 233 -14.14 17.72 -6.19
N GLU A 234 -14.28 19.04 -6.37
CA GLU A 234 -13.97 19.72 -7.63
C GLU A 234 -12.52 19.47 -8.05
N ILE A 235 -11.55 19.60 -7.14
CA ILE A 235 -10.14 19.35 -7.43
C ILE A 235 -9.89 17.89 -7.81
N LYS A 236 -10.48 16.93 -7.10
CA LYS A 236 -10.39 15.51 -7.43
C LYS A 236 -10.87 15.26 -8.85
N ASP A 237 -12.04 15.75 -9.22
CA ASP A 237 -12.59 15.55 -10.56
C ASP A 237 -11.75 16.25 -11.64
N LEU A 238 -11.12 17.38 -11.31
CA LEU A 238 -10.21 18.07 -12.24
C LEU A 238 -8.94 17.27 -12.52
N VAL A 239 -8.27 16.72 -11.50
CA VAL A 239 -6.94 16.11 -11.67
C VAL A 239 -6.97 14.57 -11.77
N PHE A 240 -8.05 13.93 -11.30
CA PHE A 240 -8.22 12.47 -11.25
C PHE A 240 -9.42 11.92 -12.06
N SER A 241 -9.90 12.65 -13.07
CA SER A 241 -11.04 12.22 -13.93
C SER A 241 -10.67 11.26 -15.06
N LYS A 242 -9.40 11.13 -15.40
CA LYS A 242 -8.98 10.35 -16.58
C LYS A 242 -9.01 8.85 -16.28
N ILE A 243 -9.29 8.05 -17.31
CA ILE A 243 -9.10 6.61 -17.28
C ILE A 243 -7.68 6.35 -17.77
N PRO A 244 -6.76 5.90 -16.91
CA PRO A 244 -5.32 5.92 -17.18
C PRO A 244 -4.88 4.92 -18.25
N THR A 245 -5.72 3.93 -18.57
CA THR A 245 -5.48 2.91 -19.61
C THR A 245 -5.89 3.34 -21.01
N ARG A 246 -6.57 4.47 -21.18
CA ARG A 246 -7.01 4.93 -22.49
C ARG A 246 -5.88 5.67 -23.22
N PRO A 247 -5.56 5.31 -24.48
CA PRO A 247 -4.43 5.89 -25.21
C PRO A 247 -4.46 7.42 -25.29
N GLU A 248 -5.63 8.04 -25.41
CA GLU A 248 -5.77 9.49 -25.49
C GLU A 248 -5.45 10.23 -24.19
N ASN A 249 -5.46 9.53 -23.05
CA ASN A 249 -5.14 10.10 -21.74
C ASN A 249 -3.66 9.97 -21.40
N ILE A 250 -2.89 9.34 -22.27
CA ILE A 250 -1.50 8.99 -22.05
C ILE A 250 -0.62 9.95 -22.86
N GLN A 251 0.28 10.66 -22.18
CA GLN A 251 1.32 11.45 -22.85
C GLN A 251 2.60 10.63 -22.96
N ILE A 252 3.19 10.66 -24.15
CA ILE A 252 4.54 10.17 -24.42
C ILE A 252 5.45 11.40 -24.39
N ASP A 253 6.55 11.32 -23.66
CA ASP A 253 7.54 12.39 -23.63
C ASP A 253 8.03 12.71 -25.06
N PRO A 254 8.07 13.99 -25.46
CA PRO A 254 8.58 14.40 -26.76
C PRO A 254 10.03 13.96 -27.04
N SER A 255 10.81 13.57 -26.02
CA SER A 255 12.13 12.96 -26.16
C SER A 255 12.11 11.56 -26.80
N GLY A 256 10.94 10.92 -26.89
CA GLY A 256 10.77 9.56 -27.42
C GLY A 256 11.18 8.45 -26.45
N ASP A 257 11.55 8.78 -25.20
CA ASP A 257 11.83 7.77 -24.19
C ASP A 257 10.51 7.16 -23.68
N SER A 258 10.28 5.88 -24.02
CA SER A 258 9.13 5.08 -23.55
C SER A 258 8.99 4.97 -22.02
N ARG A 259 9.96 5.48 -21.25
CA ARG A 259 10.01 5.44 -19.78
C ARG A 259 9.16 6.52 -19.08
N THR A 260 8.62 7.49 -19.80
CA THR A 260 7.95 8.68 -19.23
C THR A 260 6.49 8.78 -19.62
N THR A 261 5.90 7.64 -19.99
CA THR A 261 4.47 7.55 -20.31
C THR A 261 3.63 7.74 -19.05
N VAL A 262 2.92 8.87 -18.96
CA VAL A 262 2.13 9.27 -17.77
C VAL A 262 0.72 9.68 -18.16
N VAL A 263 -0.19 9.65 -17.19
CA VAL A 263 -1.55 10.16 -17.37
C VAL A 263 -1.49 11.68 -17.44
N SER A 264 -1.92 12.22 -18.57
CA SER A 264 -1.92 13.65 -18.87
C SER A 264 -3.07 14.38 -18.19
N VAL A 265 -2.77 15.54 -17.62
CA VAL A 265 -3.75 16.45 -17.02
C VAL A 265 -3.57 17.83 -17.62
N GLU A 266 -4.67 18.55 -17.85
CA GLU A 266 -4.61 19.88 -18.44
C GLU A 266 -3.90 20.86 -17.49
N THR A 267 -3.03 21.72 -18.03
CA THR A 267 -2.31 22.74 -17.26
C THR A 267 -3.26 23.63 -16.45
N ALA A 268 -4.44 23.95 -16.98
CA ALA A 268 -5.46 24.71 -16.26
C ALA A 268 -5.94 24.01 -14.96
N SER A 269 -6.07 22.68 -14.99
CA SER A 269 -6.42 21.88 -13.81
C SER A 269 -5.30 21.90 -12.76
N LEU A 270 -4.04 21.87 -13.20
CA LEU A 270 -2.88 22.00 -12.30
C LEU A 270 -2.77 23.40 -11.68
N ILE A 271 -3.14 24.45 -12.42
CA ILE A 271 -3.26 25.81 -11.89
C ILE A 271 -4.33 25.88 -10.80
N GLU A 272 -5.50 25.29 -11.02
CA GLU A 272 -6.57 25.23 -10.01
C GLU A 272 -6.16 24.46 -8.75
N LEU A 273 -5.42 23.36 -8.90
CA LEU A 273 -4.83 22.62 -7.78
C LEU A 273 -3.87 23.51 -6.96
N ALA A 274 -2.95 24.22 -7.63
CA ALA A 274 -2.02 25.13 -6.98
C ALA A 274 -2.74 26.30 -6.28
N ASN A 275 -3.82 26.82 -6.87
CA ASN A 275 -4.66 27.87 -6.27
C ASN A 275 -5.39 27.36 -5.02
N ALA A 276 -5.88 26.11 -5.02
CA ALA A 276 -6.55 25.50 -3.87
C ALA A 276 -5.60 25.28 -2.69
N PHE A 277 -4.31 25.05 -2.97
CA PHE A 277 -3.24 24.98 -1.97
C PHE A 277 -2.81 26.38 -1.45
N GLY A 278 -3.33 27.46 -2.05
CA GLY A 278 -3.08 28.86 -1.72
C GLY A 278 -3.51 29.30 -0.31
N PRO A 279 -3.38 30.61 0.01
CA PRO A 279 -3.27 31.10 1.38
C PRO A 279 -4.49 30.79 2.26
N PRO A 280 -4.26 30.57 3.57
CA PRO A 280 -5.32 30.28 4.51
C PRO A 280 -6.26 31.47 4.65
N ARG A 281 -7.50 31.33 4.17
CA ARG A 281 -8.60 32.18 4.64
C ARG A 281 -8.82 31.85 6.11
N GLN A 282 -8.16 32.57 7.02
CA GLN A 282 -8.47 32.77 8.46
C GLN A 282 -8.99 31.57 9.29
N GLU A 283 -8.79 30.32 8.86
CA GLU A 283 -9.35 29.16 9.53
C GLU A 283 -8.24 28.25 10.06
N PRO A 284 -8.18 28.02 11.37
CA PRO A 284 -7.06 27.32 12.00
C PRO A 284 -7.10 25.78 11.90
N ARG A 285 -7.82 25.17 10.93
CA ARG A 285 -8.05 23.70 10.94
C ARG A 285 -8.17 23.09 9.54
N ARG A 286 -7.04 22.89 8.85
CA ARG A 286 -6.98 22.17 7.54
C ARG A 286 -5.82 21.17 7.41
N PRO A 287 -5.43 20.40 8.44
CA PRO A 287 -4.25 19.54 8.31
C PRO A 287 -4.46 18.44 7.23
N SER A 288 -5.69 17.97 7.06
CA SER A 288 -6.03 16.86 6.17
C SER A 288 -6.06 17.26 4.70
N GLU A 289 -6.78 18.33 4.38
CA GLU A 289 -6.95 18.82 3.01
C GLU A 289 -5.63 19.28 2.43
N LEU A 290 -4.83 20.03 3.22
CA LEU A 290 -3.50 20.48 2.80
C LEU A 290 -2.58 19.30 2.50
N SER A 291 -2.64 18.21 3.26
CA SER A 291 -1.86 17.00 2.98
C SER A 291 -2.27 16.31 1.68
N HIS A 292 -3.57 16.21 1.38
CA HIS A 292 -4.02 15.60 0.12
C HIS A 292 -3.74 16.48 -1.09
N LEU A 293 -3.90 17.80 -0.97
CA LEU A 293 -3.53 18.76 -2.01
C LEU A 293 -2.02 18.72 -2.26
N TYR A 294 -1.19 18.69 -1.20
CA TYR A 294 0.25 18.55 -1.30
C TYR A 294 0.66 17.27 -2.04
N GLN A 295 0.11 16.11 -1.67
CA GLN A 295 0.44 14.84 -2.32
C GLN A 295 0.07 14.83 -3.81
N ALA A 296 -1.10 15.38 -4.17
CA ALA A 296 -1.46 15.54 -5.57
C ALA A 296 -0.47 16.47 -6.30
N MET A 297 -0.06 17.58 -5.67
CA MET A 297 0.93 18.50 -6.23
C MET A 297 2.29 17.85 -6.41
N GLU A 298 2.78 17.11 -5.41
CA GLU A 298 4.04 16.36 -5.44
C GLU A 298 4.02 15.34 -6.57
N TYR A 299 2.94 14.55 -6.68
CA TYR A 299 2.75 13.58 -7.76
C TYR A 299 2.85 14.26 -9.14
N PHE A 300 2.05 15.30 -9.40
CA PHE A 300 2.05 15.95 -10.71
C PHE A 300 3.32 16.76 -11.00
N SER A 301 4.01 17.27 -9.97
CA SER A 301 5.33 17.90 -10.16
C SER A 301 6.39 16.91 -10.65
N ASN A 302 6.28 15.64 -10.23
CA ASN A 302 7.20 14.59 -10.62
C ASN A 302 6.83 14.00 -11.99
N THR A 303 5.53 13.85 -12.30
CA THR A 303 5.10 13.22 -13.55
C THR A 303 4.94 14.18 -14.72
N GLN A 304 4.60 15.45 -14.48
CA GLN A 304 4.35 16.46 -15.52
C GLN A 304 5.06 17.80 -15.18
N PRO A 305 6.40 17.81 -15.05
CA PRO A 305 7.15 18.94 -14.53
C PRO A 305 6.97 20.23 -15.35
N ASN A 306 6.87 20.14 -16.67
CA ASN A 306 6.70 21.31 -17.54
C ASN A 306 5.33 21.99 -17.37
N SER A 307 4.25 21.19 -17.35
CA SER A 307 2.89 21.68 -17.10
C SER A 307 2.78 22.27 -15.69
N PHE A 308 3.39 21.61 -14.71
CA PHE A 308 3.38 22.06 -13.32
C PHE A 308 4.24 23.32 -13.09
N ALA A 309 5.38 23.48 -13.77
CA ALA A 309 6.22 24.66 -13.68
C ALA A 309 5.50 25.94 -14.15
N THR A 310 4.61 25.83 -15.13
CA THR A 310 3.74 26.95 -15.56
C THR A 310 2.77 27.35 -14.44
N ALA A 311 2.23 26.37 -13.69
CA ALA A 311 1.37 26.63 -12.54
C ALA A 311 2.11 27.31 -11.37
N HIS A 312 3.42 27.08 -11.22
CA HIS A 312 4.26 27.71 -10.20
C HIS A 312 4.46 29.22 -10.35
N GLN A 313 4.37 29.75 -11.58
CA GLN A 313 4.66 31.17 -11.85
C GLN A 313 3.61 32.12 -11.25
N THR A 314 2.48 31.59 -10.76
CA THR A 314 1.35 32.37 -10.25
C THR A 314 1.47 32.76 -8.77
N SER A 315 2.40 32.16 -8.01
CA SER A 315 2.52 32.41 -6.56
C SER A 315 3.98 32.43 -6.07
N PRO A 316 4.48 33.58 -5.57
CA PRO A 316 5.87 33.72 -5.13
C PRO A 316 6.20 32.89 -3.88
N THR A 317 5.20 32.55 -3.05
CA THR A 317 5.42 31.81 -1.80
C THR A 317 5.10 30.32 -1.90
N LEU A 318 4.61 29.86 -3.05
CA LEU A 318 4.25 28.45 -3.28
C LEU A 318 5.44 27.50 -3.13
N LYS A 319 6.62 27.88 -3.64
CA LYS A 319 7.84 27.07 -3.51
C LYS A 319 8.18 26.81 -2.03
N THR A 320 8.12 27.85 -1.20
CA THR A 320 8.38 27.73 0.24
C THR A 320 7.32 26.85 0.91
N LYS A 321 6.04 27.00 0.56
CA LYS A 321 4.95 26.19 1.12
C LYS A 321 5.09 24.70 0.80
N LEU A 322 5.46 24.37 -0.44
CA LEU A 322 5.72 22.99 -0.85
C LEU A 322 6.93 22.41 -0.13
N TYR A 323 8.01 23.18 0.00
CA TYR A 323 9.18 22.77 0.79
C TYR A 323 8.81 22.45 2.24
N LEU A 324 8.05 23.33 2.90
CA LEU A 324 7.62 23.11 4.28
C LEU A 324 6.73 21.87 4.44
N MET A 325 5.78 21.67 3.51
CA MET A 325 4.96 20.46 3.52
C MET A 325 5.78 19.21 3.28
N SER A 326 6.79 19.25 2.39
CA SER A 326 7.69 18.13 2.12
C SER A 326 8.46 17.71 3.38
N GLU A 327 9.15 18.65 4.03
CA GLU A 327 9.89 18.39 5.27
C GLU A 327 8.97 17.91 6.40
N SER A 328 7.80 18.55 6.56
CA SER A 328 6.84 18.19 7.60
C SER A 328 6.22 16.80 7.37
N THR A 329 5.91 16.48 6.11
CA THR A 329 5.38 15.18 5.70
C THR A 329 6.43 14.11 5.93
N GLN A 330 7.69 14.33 5.57
CA GLN A 330 8.78 13.38 5.83
C GLN A 330 8.94 13.07 7.32
N VAL A 331 8.87 14.08 8.19
CA VAL A 331 8.90 13.85 9.65
C VAL A 331 7.70 13.02 10.12
N LEU A 332 6.49 13.27 9.58
CA LEU A 332 5.32 12.48 9.91
C LEU A 332 5.44 11.02 9.42
N ARG A 333 6.03 10.79 8.24
CA ARG A 333 6.37 9.47 7.73
C ARG A 333 7.30 8.75 8.71
N ASP A 334 8.41 9.36 9.11
CA ASP A 334 9.37 8.75 10.03
C ASP A 334 8.71 8.29 11.34
N ILE A 335 7.83 9.12 11.92
CA ILE A 335 7.08 8.77 13.13
C ILE A 335 6.10 7.61 12.87
N GLN A 336 5.35 7.66 11.76
CA GLN A 336 4.41 6.61 11.41
C GLN A 336 5.10 5.27 11.17
N ASN A 337 6.27 5.27 10.55
CA ASN A 337 7.06 4.08 10.24
C ASN A 337 7.56 3.42 11.52
N LEU A 338 8.00 4.25 12.48
CA LEU A 338 8.34 3.79 13.82
C LEU A 338 7.13 3.15 14.51
N GLN A 339 5.95 3.77 14.46
CA GLN A 339 4.74 3.22 15.08
C GLN A 339 4.33 1.88 14.45
N LEU A 340 4.38 1.77 13.13
CA LEU A 340 4.09 0.54 12.40
C LEU A 340 5.10 -0.56 12.76
N TYR A 341 6.39 -0.22 12.85
CA TYR A 341 7.44 -1.15 13.29
C TYR A 341 7.16 -1.68 14.71
N LEU A 342 6.93 -0.77 15.66
CA LEU A 342 6.63 -1.12 17.05
C LEU A 342 5.37 -1.99 17.16
N SER A 343 4.33 -1.66 16.38
CA SER A 343 3.08 -2.41 16.32
C SER A 343 3.36 -3.84 15.85
N LYS A 344 3.98 -3.98 14.67
CA LYS A 344 4.27 -5.27 14.05
C LYS A 344 5.14 -6.17 14.92
N LYS A 345 6.14 -5.60 15.60
CA LYS A 345 7.11 -6.37 16.40
C LYS A 345 6.59 -6.76 17.79
N PHE A 346 5.95 -5.84 18.49
CA PHE A 346 5.57 -6.03 19.89
C PHE A 346 4.08 -6.36 20.07
N ARG A 347 3.25 -6.14 19.06
CA ARG A 347 1.82 -6.49 19.00
C ARG A 347 1.47 -7.03 17.62
N PRO A 348 2.06 -8.17 17.22
CA PRO A 348 1.93 -8.68 15.86
C PRO A 348 0.45 -8.77 15.45
N ALA A 349 0.12 -8.07 14.37
CA ALA A 349 -1.20 -8.08 13.78
C ALA A 349 -1.56 -9.49 13.29
N ARG A 350 -2.87 -9.76 13.13
CA ARG A 350 -3.43 -11.05 12.68
C ARG A 350 -3.19 -11.31 11.19
N TRP A 351 -1.97 -11.13 10.71
CA TRP A 351 -1.58 -11.42 9.34
C TRP A 351 -1.16 -12.88 9.21
N LEU A 352 -1.48 -13.49 8.07
CA LEU A 352 -0.71 -14.65 7.63
C LEU A 352 0.72 -14.22 7.35
N ASP A 353 1.66 -15.07 7.75
CA ASP A 353 3.06 -14.87 7.39
C ASP A 353 3.18 -14.86 5.86
N SER A 354 3.94 -13.89 5.34
CA SER A 354 4.28 -13.89 3.92
C SER A 354 5.05 -15.16 3.61
N ILE A 355 4.64 -15.88 2.57
CA ILE A 355 5.39 -17.04 2.11
C ILE A 355 6.65 -16.66 1.31
N PHE A 356 6.75 -15.40 0.91
CA PHE A 356 7.88 -14.87 0.15
C PHE A 356 8.72 -13.95 1.02
N GLU A 357 10.04 -14.13 0.95
CA GLU A 357 11.01 -13.22 1.57
C GLU A 357 10.69 -11.78 1.19
N GLN A 358 10.37 -10.96 2.20
CA GLN A 358 10.36 -9.51 2.02
C GLN A 358 11.81 -9.05 1.95
N PRO A 359 12.13 -8.01 1.18
CA PRO A 359 13.48 -7.45 1.17
C PRO A 359 13.89 -7.17 2.62
N ALA A 360 14.96 -7.83 3.06
CA ALA A 360 15.41 -7.73 4.44
C ALA A 360 15.70 -6.27 4.76
N SER A 361 15.10 -5.74 5.83
CA SER A 361 15.63 -4.53 6.43
C SER A 361 17.07 -4.84 6.83
N THR A 362 18.04 -4.13 6.28
CA THR A 362 19.49 -4.33 6.51
C THR A 362 19.93 -4.10 7.96
N LEU A 363 19.00 -3.81 8.86
CA LEU A 363 19.23 -3.57 10.28
C LEU A 363 18.86 -4.82 11.09
N ASP A 364 19.89 -5.61 11.42
CA ASP A 364 19.76 -6.75 12.34
C ASP A 364 19.74 -6.26 13.81
N PHE A 365 18.55 -5.87 14.26
CA PHE A 365 18.34 -5.46 15.65
C PHE A 365 18.41 -6.63 16.66
N ASN A 366 18.54 -7.89 16.20
CA ASN A 366 18.60 -9.05 17.11
C ASN A 366 19.83 -9.03 18.03
N SER A 367 20.83 -8.18 17.72
CA SER A 367 22.05 -8.00 18.51
C SER A 367 21.87 -7.16 19.79
N PHE A 368 20.81 -6.34 19.93
CA PHE A 368 20.68 -5.37 21.03
C PHE A 368 19.84 -5.84 22.23
N GLY A 369 19.14 -6.97 22.12
CA GLY A 369 18.10 -7.37 23.08
C GLY A 369 16.90 -6.40 23.08
N ARG A 370 15.74 -6.83 23.60
CA ARG A 370 14.49 -6.06 23.51
C ARG A 370 14.59 -4.65 24.11
N LEU A 371 15.17 -4.50 25.29
CA LEU A 371 15.28 -3.20 25.97
C LEU A 371 16.29 -2.27 25.29
N GLY A 372 17.45 -2.79 24.86
CA GLY A 372 18.46 -1.98 24.15
C GLY A 372 17.96 -1.44 22.81
N GLU A 373 17.10 -2.19 22.14
CA GLU A 373 16.41 -1.71 20.94
C GLU A 373 15.40 -0.60 21.26
N LEU A 374 14.60 -0.73 22.33
CA LEU A 374 13.68 0.33 22.75
C LEU A 374 14.42 1.63 23.11
N ASP A 375 15.58 1.54 23.75
CA ASP A 375 16.43 2.70 24.04
C ASP A 375 16.94 3.39 22.76
N LEU A 376 17.33 2.60 21.75
CA LEU A 376 17.74 3.12 20.44
C LEU A 376 16.57 3.84 19.75
N LEU A 377 15.38 3.25 19.76
CA LEU A 377 14.17 3.84 19.18
C LEU A 377 13.74 5.10 19.93
N ALA A 378 13.86 5.14 21.27
CA ALA A 378 13.59 6.33 22.07
C ALA A 378 14.57 7.48 21.75
N ASN A 379 15.84 7.16 21.55
CA ASN A 379 16.84 8.13 21.07
C ASN A 379 16.50 8.65 19.67
N TYR A 380 16.05 7.79 18.77
CA TYR A 380 15.60 8.18 17.43
C TYR A 380 14.41 9.15 17.50
N VAL A 381 13.40 8.88 18.34
CA VAL A 381 12.27 9.80 18.58
C VAL A 381 12.75 11.19 19.05
N ARG A 382 13.76 11.24 19.93
CA ARG A 382 14.35 12.50 20.38
C ARG A 382 15.04 13.25 19.24
N LEU A 383 15.73 12.54 18.34
CA LEU A 383 16.37 13.15 17.16
C LEU A 383 15.33 13.72 16.19
N ILE A 384 14.22 13.02 15.95
CA ILE A 384 13.10 13.54 15.14
C ILE A 384 12.59 14.87 15.71
N ASP A 385 12.36 14.94 17.02
CA ASP A 385 11.87 16.16 17.71
C ASP A 385 12.84 17.35 17.55
N GLN A 386 14.13 17.09 17.70
CA GLN A 386 15.19 18.09 17.53
C GLN A 386 15.31 18.56 16.08
N ASN A 387 15.23 17.65 15.11
CA ASN A 387 15.32 17.98 13.68
C ASN A 387 14.13 18.82 13.25
N TYR A 388 12.91 18.42 13.61
CA TYR A 388 11.70 19.20 13.34
C TYR A 388 11.81 20.63 13.91
N SER A 389 12.21 20.75 15.18
CA SER A 389 12.37 22.05 15.83
C SER A 389 13.42 22.94 15.14
N ARG A 390 14.52 22.34 14.67
CA ARG A 390 15.61 23.05 13.97
C ARG A 390 15.20 23.51 12.57
N GLN A 391 14.51 22.66 11.81
CA GLN A 391 14.17 22.92 10.40
C GLN A 391 12.92 23.80 10.26
N LEU A 392 11.91 23.59 11.11
CA LEU A 392 10.58 24.18 10.92
C LEU A 392 10.18 25.14 12.03
N GLY A 393 10.91 25.16 13.16
CA GLY A 393 10.55 25.93 14.36
C GLY A 393 10.40 27.43 14.12
N VAL A 394 11.28 28.04 13.33
CA VAL A 394 11.20 29.47 12.99
C VAL A 394 10.03 29.75 12.05
N MET A 395 9.84 28.92 11.02
CA MET A 395 8.78 29.11 10.02
C MET A 395 7.38 28.95 10.59
N TRP A 396 7.20 28.10 11.60
CA TRP A 396 5.94 27.94 12.33
C TRP A 396 5.45 29.24 13.00
N THR A 397 6.37 30.12 13.41
CA THR A 397 6.02 31.41 14.04
C THR A 397 5.50 32.44 13.05
N LEU A 398 5.67 32.20 11.75
CA LEU A 398 5.18 33.08 10.69
C LEU A 398 3.77 32.65 10.28
N VAL A 399 2.79 33.53 10.47
CA VAL A 399 1.36 33.26 10.20
C VAL A 399 1.12 32.72 8.78
N GLU A 400 1.87 33.20 7.81
CA GLU A 400 1.77 32.75 6.40
C GLU A 400 2.12 31.27 6.20
N PHE A 401 3.07 30.74 6.98
CA PHE A 401 3.67 29.43 6.77
C PHE A 401 3.23 28.38 7.79
N HIS A 402 2.69 28.83 8.92
CA HIS A 402 2.24 28.02 10.06
C HIS A 402 1.54 26.71 9.68
N GLN A 403 0.53 26.76 8.81
CA GLN A 403 -0.26 25.57 8.47
C GLN A 403 0.53 24.52 7.68
N TYR A 404 1.50 24.96 6.89
CA TYR A 404 2.34 24.10 6.05
C TYR A 404 3.44 23.39 6.84
N CYS A 405 3.68 23.79 8.09
CA CYS A 405 4.58 23.07 9.00
C CYS A 405 3.93 21.86 9.68
N GLN A 406 2.60 21.68 9.57
CA GLN A 406 1.85 20.56 10.16
C GLN A 406 2.16 20.27 11.65
N PHE A 407 2.42 21.32 12.45
CA PHE A 407 2.83 21.19 13.86
C PHE A 407 1.84 20.40 14.73
N GLN A 408 0.54 20.63 14.56
CA GLN A 408 -0.49 19.93 15.35
C GLN A 408 -0.49 18.41 15.09
N PRO A 409 -0.54 17.95 13.82
CA PRO A 409 -0.25 16.56 13.48
C PRO A 409 1.05 16.04 14.09
N PHE A 410 2.16 16.76 13.92
CA PHE A 410 3.47 16.35 14.43
C PHE A 410 3.46 16.10 15.95
N VAL A 411 3.00 17.07 16.74
CA VAL A 411 2.97 16.94 18.21
C VAL A 411 2.12 15.75 18.65
N LYS A 412 0.97 15.52 18.00
CA LYS A 412 0.09 14.39 18.30
C LYS A 412 0.77 13.06 17.97
N SER A 413 1.34 12.91 16.79
CA SER A 413 2.03 11.69 16.36
C SER A 413 3.28 11.42 17.22
N LEU A 414 4.04 12.44 17.58
CA LEU A 414 5.21 12.28 18.44
C LEU A 414 4.83 11.82 19.85
N LYS A 415 3.78 12.43 20.43
CA LYS A 415 3.23 12.01 21.73
C LYS A 415 2.77 10.55 21.69
N ALA A 416 2.12 10.15 20.60
CA ALA A 416 1.68 8.78 20.38
C ALA A 416 2.82 7.77 20.39
N ALA A 417 3.88 8.04 19.62
CA ALA A 417 5.05 7.18 19.52
C ALA A 417 5.75 7.05 20.89
N LYS A 418 5.93 8.17 21.62
CA LYS A 418 6.46 8.17 22.99
C LYS A 418 5.60 7.30 23.94
N ALA A 419 4.28 7.43 23.86
CA ALA A 419 3.35 6.62 24.66
C ALA A 419 3.33 5.14 24.27
N MET A 420 3.59 4.81 23.00
CA MET A 420 3.71 3.42 22.54
C MET A 420 4.98 2.76 23.07
N LEU A 421 6.12 3.44 22.94
CA LEU A 421 7.40 2.98 23.51
C LEU A 421 7.28 2.73 25.02
N THR A 422 6.68 3.67 25.76
CA THR A 422 6.49 3.54 27.22
C THR A 422 5.66 2.29 27.56
N ARG A 423 4.52 2.10 26.88
CA ARG A 423 3.66 0.91 27.10
C ARG A 423 4.36 -0.41 26.78
N ILE A 424 5.22 -0.44 25.77
CA ILE A 424 5.99 -1.64 25.40
C ILE A 424 7.08 -1.91 26.45
N ALA A 425 7.77 -0.88 26.93
CA ALA A 425 8.77 -0.99 27.97
C ALA A 425 8.16 -1.47 29.31
N GLU A 426 6.99 -0.98 29.69
CA GLU A 426 6.27 -1.41 30.90
C GLU A 426 5.75 -2.85 30.84
N SER A 427 5.62 -3.44 29.65
CA SER A 427 5.15 -4.82 29.44
C SER A 427 6.26 -5.81 29.11
N SER A 428 7.51 -5.35 29.05
CA SER A 428 8.72 -6.15 28.84
C SER A 428 9.44 -6.39 30.16
#